data_AF-A0A316YSM6-F1
#
_entry.id   AF-A0A316YSM6-F1
#
_cell.length_a   1.000
_cell.length_b   1.000
_cell.length_c   1.000
_cell.angle_alpha   90.00
_cell.angle_beta   90.00
_cell.angle_gamma   90.00
#
_symmetry.space_group_name_H-M   'P 1'
#
loop_
_entity.id
_entity.type
_entity.pdbx_description
1 polymer ?
#
loop_
_entity_poly.entity_id
_entity_poly.type
_entity_poly.pdbx_seq_one_letter_code
_entity_poly.pdbx_strand_id
1 'polypeptide(L)'
;MTLKISPSNRARPLLPSRALLPYCVTSPAPDSREAGGQDCNVLRVVYPAGSTAPRHKDNVGGLNFYGQPLSIDRSAHRVKTTTTLSYEVRFSDDFDWVKGGKLPGLYGGRGASGGLREDQDLEAGFSARLMWRAEGLGEVYLYFPQDQPEDILGVPPKTIVDPSYGISLGRGAFTFARGRWTSISLRVTTSSVGGAADGKIRLDVDGQHNIVAFDKLRFPRACTEEGEVGLFFSTFFGGHDASWAPSHDQEIHFRRFALFSSCAD
;
A
#
# COMPACT_ATOMS: atom_id res chain seq x y z
N MET A 1 -27.74 -21.12 -29.80
CA MET A 1 -28.39 -21.25 -28.48
C MET A 1 -28.44 -19.87 -27.88
N THR A 2 -29.59 -19.21 -27.97
CA THR A 2 -29.77 -17.77 -27.68
C THR A 2 -30.62 -17.66 -26.42
N LEU A 3 -30.07 -17.07 -25.36
CA LEU A 3 -30.81 -16.86 -24.12
C LEU A 3 -31.48 -15.48 -24.16
N LYS A 4 -32.82 -15.47 -24.29
CA LYS A 4 -33.67 -14.30 -24.06
C LYS A 4 -34.02 -14.23 -22.58
N ILE A 5 -33.80 -13.08 -21.94
CA ILE A 5 -34.34 -12.77 -20.61
C ILE A 5 -35.29 -11.57 -20.76
N SER A 6 -36.53 -11.76 -20.30
CA SER A 6 -37.62 -10.78 -20.31
C SER A 6 -37.46 -9.79 -19.12
N PRO A 7 -37.80 -8.49 -19.26
CA PRO A 7 -37.70 -7.56 -18.15
C PRO A 7 -38.95 -7.61 -17.26
N SER A 8 -38.78 -7.91 -15.97
CA SER A 8 -39.82 -7.70 -14.96
C SER A 8 -39.77 -6.28 -14.42
N ASN A 9 -40.89 -5.57 -14.51
CA ASN A 9 -41.14 -4.27 -13.87
C ASN A 9 -40.89 -4.32 -12.36
N ARG A 10 -39.95 -3.51 -11.86
CA ARG A 10 -39.99 -2.96 -10.49
C ARG A 10 -39.54 -1.51 -10.51
N ALA A 11 -40.30 -0.68 -9.81
CA ALA A 11 -40.13 0.76 -9.70
C ALA A 11 -38.72 1.16 -9.24
N ARG A 12 -38.11 2.14 -9.91
CA ARG A 12 -36.87 2.79 -9.50
C ARG A 12 -37.19 3.85 -8.43
N PRO A 13 -36.50 3.89 -7.29
CA PRO A 13 -36.45 5.10 -6.47
C PRO A 13 -35.66 6.17 -7.24
N LEU A 14 -36.20 7.39 -7.29
CA LEU A 14 -35.53 8.57 -7.83
C LEU A 14 -34.39 8.98 -6.89
N LEU A 15 -33.14 8.64 -7.25
CA LEU A 15 -31.96 9.30 -6.70
C LEU A 15 -31.76 10.63 -7.43
N PRO A 16 -31.52 11.75 -6.72
CA PRO A 16 -31.26 13.02 -7.38
C PRO A 16 -29.95 12.93 -8.18
N SER A 17 -30.03 13.24 -9.48
CA SER A 17 -28.88 13.29 -10.37
C SER A 17 -28.00 14.50 -10.03
N ARG A 18 -27.11 14.37 -9.05
CA ARG A 18 -25.87 15.16 -9.08
C ARG A 18 -24.93 14.45 -10.04
N ALA A 19 -24.76 15.02 -11.23
CA ALA A 19 -23.73 14.63 -12.16
C ALA A 19 -22.39 14.57 -11.41
N LEU A 20 -21.75 13.40 -11.41
CA LEU A 20 -20.37 13.22 -10.99
C LEU A 20 -19.49 13.94 -12.03
N LEU A 21 -19.29 15.25 -11.82
CA LEU A 21 -18.22 15.96 -12.51
C LEU A 21 -16.89 15.40 -11.97
N PRO A 22 -15.92 15.03 -12.84
CA PRO A 22 -14.60 14.62 -12.38
C PRO A 22 -14.00 15.77 -11.57
N TYR A 23 -13.77 15.52 -10.28
CA TYR A 23 -13.14 16.47 -9.39
C TYR A 23 -11.64 16.47 -9.72
N CYS A 24 -11.22 17.29 -10.69
CA CYS A 24 -9.79 17.51 -10.92
C CYS A 24 -9.28 18.31 -9.70
N VAL A 25 -8.51 17.66 -8.81
CA VAL A 25 -7.81 18.36 -7.74
C VAL A 25 -6.69 19.16 -8.41
N THR A 26 -6.98 20.42 -8.73
CA THR A 26 -6.01 21.34 -9.35
C THR A 26 -4.93 21.68 -8.33
N SER A 27 -3.67 21.42 -8.69
CA SER A 27 -2.51 21.88 -7.91
C SER A 27 -2.16 23.31 -8.34
N PRO A 28 -1.96 24.28 -7.44
CA PRO A 28 -1.23 25.49 -7.75
C PRO A 28 0.27 25.18 -7.53
N ALA A 29 1.01 24.88 -8.60
CA ALA A 29 2.46 24.92 -8.55
C ALA A 29 2.98 25.71 -9.77
N PRO A 30 3.89 26.68 -9.58
CA PRO A 30 4.50 27.40 -10.68
C PRO A 30 5.67 26.59 -11.27
N ASP A 31 5.66 26.51 -12.59
CA ASP A 31 6.82 26.43 -13.49
C ASP A 31 7.79 25.24 -13.35
N SER A 32 7.60 24.21 -14.18
CA SER A 32 8.32 24.14 -15.48
C SER A 32 8.06 22.80 -16.18
N ARG A 33 7.58 22.91 -17.43
CA ARG A 33 7.62 21.90 -18.52
C ARG A 33 7.20 20.46 -18.18
N GLU A 34 5.90 20.17 -18.22
CA GLU A 34 5.43 18.84 -18.63
C GLU A 34 4.18 18.93 -19.52
N ALA A 35 4.13 18.02 -20.50
CA ALA A 35 3.15 17.92 -21.55
C ALA A 35 1.71 17.89 -21.01
N GLY A 36 0.82 18.59 -21.71
CA GLY A 36 -0.59 18.72 -21.39
C GLY A 36 -1.30 17.37 -21.29
N GLY A 37 -1.68 17.01 -20.08
CA GLY A 37 -2.71 16.04 -19.75
C GLY A 37 -3.20 16.33 -18.33
N GLN A 38 -4.38 16.93 -18.19
CA GLN A 38 -5.02 17.01 -16.88
C GLN A 38 -5.45 15.58 -16.50
N ASP A 39 -4.64 14.91 -15.67
CA ASP A 39 -5.01 13.64 -15.05
C ASP A 39 -6.15 13.87 -14.05
N CYS A 40 -7.37 13.92 -14.57
CA CYS A 40 -8.60 14.20 -13.82
C CYS A 40 -9.20 12.97 -13.14
N ASN A 41 -8.62 11.77 -13.34
CA ASN A 41 -9.09 10.54 -12.71
C ASN A 41 -8.27 10.26 -11.45
N VAL A 42 -8.88 10.55 -10.31
CA VAL A 42 -8.33 10.31 -8.98
C VAL A 42 -9.22 9.31 -8.25
N LEU A 43 -8.60 8.31 -7.63
CA LEU A 43 -9.29 7.45 -6.67
C LEU A 43 -9.35 8.18 -5.33
N ARG A 44 -10.56 8.57 -4.93
CA ARG A 44 -10.83 9.17 -3.62
C ARG A 44 -11.28 8.10 -2.64
N VAL A 45 -10.59 8.02 -1.50
CA VAL A 45 -10.94 7.11 -0.39
C VAL A 45 -11.35 7.93 0.82
N VAL A 46 -12.51 7.63 1.39
CA VAL A 46 -13.11 8.34 2.52
C VAL A 46 -12.91 7.54 3.82
N TYR A 47 -12.63 8.26 4.90
CA TYR A 47 -12.49 7.75 6.26
C TYR A 47 -13.48 8.51 7.15
N PRO A 48 -14.65 7.92 7.46
CA PRO A 48 -15.60 8.55 8.36
C PRO A 48 -15.02 8.81 9.75
N ALA A 49 -15.52 9.82 10.45
CA ALA A 49 -15.22 10.08 11.85
C ALA A 49 -15.44 8.81 12.69
N GLY A 50 -14.51 8.46 13.57
CA GLY A 50 -14.59 7.26 14.40
C GLY A 50 -14.19 5.95 13.69
N SER A 51 -13.88 5.98 12.38
CA SER A 51 -13.54 4.76 11.64
C SER A 51 -12.11 4.27 11.93
N THR A 52 -11.94 2.95 11.98
CA THR A 52 -10.63 2.30 12.20
C THR A 52 -10.48 1.06 11.29
N ALA A 53 -9.59 0.13 11.65
CA ALA A 53 -9.34 -1.07 10.87
C ALA A 53 -10.62 -1.88 10.60
N PRO A 54 -10.75 -2.54 9.44
CA PRO A 54 -11.99 -3.23 9.00
C PRO A 54 -12.53 -4.33 9.93
N ARG A 55 -11.74 -4.76 10.91
CA ARG A 55 -12.16 -5.72 11.94
C ARG A 55 -13.25 -5.14 12.86
N HIS A 56 -13.31 -3.81 12.99
CA HIS A 56 -14.35 -3.08 13.72
C HIS A 56 -15.52 -2.80 12.78
N LYS A 57 -16.47 -3.75 12.74
CA LYS A 57 -17.55 -3.79 11.73
C LYS A 57 -18.54 -2.62 11.81
N ASP A 58 -18.55 -1.90 12.92
CA ASP A 58 -19.58 -0.88 13.20
C ASP A 58 -19.29 0.47 12.54
N ASN A 59 -18.04 0.73 12.14
CA ASN A 59 -17.66 1.95 11.42
C ASN A 59 -16.37 1.74 10.60
N VAL A 60 -16.55 1.29 9.36
CA VAL A 60 -15.44 0.95 8.46
C VAL A 60 -15.12 2.14 7.56
N GLY A 61 -13.86 2.59 7.60
CA GLY A 61 -13.31 3.60 6.71
C GLY A 61 -12.21 3.03 5.85
N GLY A 62 -11.94 3.66 4.71
CA GLY A 62 -10.87 3.23 3.82
C GLY A 62 -11.29 2.23 2.73
N LEU A 63 -10.31 1.49 2.21
CA LEU A 63 -10.50 0.57 1.09
C LEU A 63 -9.43 -0.54 1.11
N ASN A 64 -9.83 -1.77 0.79
CA ASN A 64 -8.94 -2.93 0.77
C ASN A 64 -9.24 -3.83 -0.44
N PHE A 65 -8.23 -4.12 -1.25
CA PHE A 65 -8.28 -5.16 -2.29
C PHE A 65 -6.85 -5.62 -2.68
N TYR A 66 -6.77 -6.83 -3.20
CA TYR A 66 -5.56 -7.34 -3.87
C TYR A 66 -5.71 -7.18 -5.37
N GLY A 67 -4.62 -6.80 -6.05
CA GLY A 67 -4.56 -6.66 -7.49
C GLY A 67 -3.33 -7.39 -8.05
N GLN A 68 -3.54 -8.21 -9.07
CA GLN A 68 -2.46 -8.92 -9.76
C GLN A 68 -2.62 -8.75 -11.28
N PRO A 69 -2.41 -7.53 -11.81
CA PRO A 69 -2.59 -7.24 -13.23
C PRO A 69 -1.46 -7.77 -14.11
N LEU A 70 -0.36 -8.28 -13.50
CA LEU A 70 0.80 -8.78 -14.21
C LEU A 70 0.69 -10.29 -14.43
N SER A 71 0.79 -10.71 -15.69
CA SER A 71 1.03 -12.10 -16.05
C SER A 71 2.53 -12.32 -16.12
N ILE A 72 3.10 -13.00 -15.12
CA ILE A 72 4.52 -13.38 -15.11
C ILE A 72 4.62 -14.81 -15.62
N ASP A 73 5.56 -15.07 -16.54
CA ASP A 73 5.81 -16.42 -17.01
C ASP A 73 6.35 -17.30 -15.86
N ARG A 74 5.49 -18.23 -15.46
CA ARG A 74 5.69 -19.23 -14.43
C ARG A 74 6.76 -20.28 -14.78
N SER A 75 7.38 -20.22 -15.96
CA SER A 75 8.57 -21.03 -16.23
C SER A 75 9.83 -20.47 -15.53
N ALA A 76 9.80 -19.17 -15.15
CA ALA A 76 10.93 -18.44 -14.56
C ALA A 76 10.99 -18.45 -13.01
N HIS A 77 10.18 -19.28 -12.34
CA HIS A 77 10.04 -19.41 -10.86
C HIS A 77 11.33 -19.64 -10.05
N ARG A 78 12.50 -19.71 -10.69
CA ARG A 78 13.81 -19.89 -10.03
C ARG A 78 14.70 -18.66 -10.13
N VAL A 79 14.19 -17.59 -10.73
CA VAL A 79 14.90 -16.31 -10.87
C VAL A 79 14.27 -15.30 -9.94
N LYS A 80 15.12 -14.51 -9.28
CA LYS A 80 14.67 -13.41 -8.41
C LYS A 80 13.83 -12.45 -9.25
N THR A 81 12.75 -11.93 -8.68
CA THR A 81 11.86 -11.00 -9.37
C THR A 81 11.90 -9.67 -8.64
N THR A 82 12.06 -8.59 -9.40
CA THR A 82 11.95 -7.23 -8.90
C THR A 82 10.60 -6.67 -9.34
N THR A 83 9.76 -6.33 -8.37
CA THR A 83 8.47 -5.69 -8.59
C THR A 83 8.49 -4.29 -8.03
N THR A 84 8.07 -3.31 -8.83
CA THR A 84 7.96 -1.90 -8.44
C THR A 84 6.51 -1.47 -8.54
N LEU A 85 5.97 -0.97 -7.42
CA LEU A 85 4.71 -0.24 -7.36
C LEU A 85 5.02 1.25 -7.26
N SER A 86 4.44 2.05 -8.16
CA SER A 86 4.44 3.50 -8.04
C SER A 86 3.03 4.07 -8.03
N TYR A 87 2.83 5.16 -7.29
CA TYR A 87 1.59 5.94 -7.26
C TYR A 87 1.86 7.32 -6.67
N GLU A 88 0.93 8.24 -6.87
CA GLU A 88 0.89 9.50 -6.14
C GLU A 88 -0.23 9.47 -5.11
N VAL A 89 0.04 10.03 -3.92
CA VAL A 89 -0.92 10.13 -2.82
C VAL A 89 -1.02 11.58 -2.33
N ARG A 90 -2.24 12.05 -2.04
CA ARG A 90 -2.49 13.36 -1.44
C ARG A 90 -3.49 13.23 -0.30
N PHE A 91 -3.11 13.74 0.87
CA PHE A 91 -3.96 13.87 2.04
C PHE A 91 -4.75 15.18 1.96
N SER A 92 -5.98 15.24 2.50
CA SER A 92 -6.75 16.49 2.56
C SER A 92 -5.99 17.61 3.30
N ASP A 93 -6.37 18.86 3.06
CA ASP A 93 -5.65 20.02 3.59
C ASP A 93 -5.71 20.10 5.13
N ASP A 94 -6.76 19.53 5.71
CA ASP A 94 -7.08 19.46 7.13
C ASP A 94 -6.80 18.09 7.78
N PHE A 95 -6.15 17.17 7.06
CA PHE A 95 -6.03 15.77 7.46
C PHE A 95 -5.49 15.59 8.90
N ASP A 96 -6.24 14.93 9.75
CA ASP A 96 -5.82 14.52 11.09
C ASP A 96 -5.05 13.20 11.00
N TRP A 97 -3.74 13.27 11.27
CA TRP A 97 -2.84 12.11 11.22
C TRP A 97 -3.16 11.06 12.30
N VAL A 98 -3.76 11.49 13.42
CA VAL A 98 -3.96 10.69 14.63
C VAL A 98 -2.65 9.97 15.01
N LYS A 99 -2.67 8.64 15.10
CA LYS A 99 -1.50 7.79 15.37
C LYS A 99 -0.92 7.15 14.11
N GLY A 100 -1.67 7.19 13.01
CA GLY A 100 -1.27 6.57 11.75
C GLY A 100 -2.33 5.69 11.09
N GLY A 101 -1.96 5.16 9.93
CA GLY A 101 -2.78 4.25 9.15
C GLY A 101 -2.02 3.62 8.00
N LYS A 102 -2.67 2.68 7.32
CA LYS A 102 -2.06 1.90 6.23
C LYS A 102 -2.18 2.62 4.89
N LEU A 103 -1.22 2.41 4.00
CA LEU A 103 -1.25 2.85 2.62
C LEU A 103 -0.95 1.67 1.68
N PRO A 104 -1.31 1.78 0.39
CA PRO A 104 -1.04 0.74 -0.60
C PRO A 104 0.43 0.31 -0.67
N GLY A 105 0.65 -0.96 -0.96
CA GLY A 105 1.97 -1.56 -1.12
C GLY A 105 1.96 -2.86 -1.91
N LEU A 106 2.98 -3.67 -1.69
CA LEU A 106 3.17 -4.95 -2.36
C LEU A 106 2.83 -6.13 -1.43
N TYR A 107 2.43 -7.25 -2.01
CA TYR A 107 2.32 -8.54 -1.32
C TYR A 107 2.86 -9.65 -2.21
N GLY A 108 3.17 -10.81 -1.62
CA GLY A 108 3.44 -12.03 -2.35
C GLY A 108 2.96 -13.26 -1.59
N GLY A 109 2.84 -14.39 -2.29
CA GLY A 109 2.16 -15.59 -1.78
C GLY A 109 0.69 -15.31 -1.42
N ARG A 110 0.17 -15.93 -0.35
CA ARG A 110 -1.20 -15.69 0.14
C ARG A 110 -1.45 -14.29 0.72
N GLY A 111 -0.38 -13.49 0.90
CA GLY A 111 -0.43 -12.13 1.44
C GLY A 111 -0.63 -12.11 2.96
N ALA A 112 0.38 -11.69 3.71
CA ALA A 112 0.31 -11.63 5.17
C ALA A 112 -0.25 -10.28 5.71
N SER A 113 -1.22 -10.32 6.63
CA SER A 113 -1.81 -9.13 7.29
C SER A 113 -2.47 -9.48 8.63
N GLY A 114 -3.19 -8.53 9.27
CA GLY A 114 -4.18 -8.88 10.32
C GLY A 114 -3.77 -8.73 11.79
N GLY A 115 -2.47 -8.68 12.14
CA GLY A 115 -2.02 -8.31 13.50
C GLY A 115 -2.34 -9.31 14.63
N LEU A 116 -2.71 -10.55 14.32
CA LEU A 116 -2.67 -11.68 15.24
C LEU A 116 -2.00 -12.83 14.49
N ARG A 117 -1.00 -13.44 15.12
CA ARG A 117 -0.01 -14.32 14.48
C ARG A 117 -0.22 -15.81 14.79
N GLU A 118 -1.22 -16.13 15.62
CA GLU A 118 -1.45 -17.50 16.08
C GLU A 118 -2.14 -18.39 15.01
N ASP A 119 -2.68 -17.78 13.97
CA ASP A 119 -3.25 -18.43 12.79
C ASP A 119 -2.46 -18.02 11.53
N GLN A 120 -1.34 -18.71 11.31
CA GLN A 120 -0.80 -19.13 9.99
C GLN A 120 -0.93 -18.13 8.82
N ASP A 121 0.18 -17.49 8.40
CA ASP A 121 0.35 -17.05 6.99
C ASP A 121 1.75 -16.46 6.64
N LEU A 122 2.65 -16.20 7.60
CA LEU A 122 3.98 -15.64 7.29
C LEU A 122 4.90 -16.63 6.55
N GLU A 123 4.67 -17.93 6.66
CA GLU A 123 5.30 -18.94 5.81
C GLU A 123 4.67 -19.01 4.41
N ALA A 124 3.43 -18.53 4.28
CA ALA A 124 2.63 -18.58 3.06
C ALA A 124 2.66 -17.27 2.26
N GLY A 125 3.20 -16.18 2.81
CA GLY A 125 3.20 -14.88 2.13
C GLY A 125 3.87 -13.76 2.92
N PHE A 126 4.04 -12.61 2.25
CA PHE A 126 4.51 -11.37 2.86
C PHE A 126 3.62 -10.19 2.45
N SER A 127 3.71 -9.09 3.19
CA SER A 127 3.32 -7.78 2.66
C SER A 127 4.33 -6.69 3.02
N ALA A 128 4.59 -5.80 2.06
CA ALA A 128 5.37 -4.58 2.22
C ALA A 128 4.47 -3.39 1.88
N ARG A 129 3.88 -2.78 2.90
CA ARG A 129 2.98 -1.62 2.74
C ARG A 129 3.67 -0.35 3.20
N LEU A 130 3.06 0.80 2.93
CA LEU A 130 3.44 2.04 3.60
C LEU A 130 2.50 2.31 4.78
N MET A 131 2.96 3.15 5.69
CA MET A 131 2.10 3.77 6.68
C MET A 131 2.41 5.26 6.79
N TRP A 132 1.37 6.04 7.10
CA TRP A 132 1.57 7.31 7.78
C TRP A 132 1.52 7.08 9.29
N ARG A 133 2.14 7.98 10.04
CA ARG A 133 2.11 8.07 11.50
C ARG A 133 1.69 9.49 11.91
N ALA A 134 1.64 9.73 13.22
CA ALA A 134 1.51 11.07 13.78
C ALA A 134 2.45 12.06 13.09
N GLU A 135 2.02 13.31 12.94
CA GLU A 135 2.75 14.37 12.23
C GLU A 135 3.09 14.07 10.76
N GLY A 136 2.42 13.10 10.15
CA GLY A 136 2.62 12.74 8.74
C GLY A 136 3.89 11.93 8.48
N LEU A 137 4.58 11.45 9.52
CA LEU A 137 5.79 10.65 9.33
C LEU A 137 5.48 9.38 8.53
N GLY A 138 6.28 9.12 7.49
CA GLY A 138 6.16 7.94 6.66
C GLY A 138 7.04 6.78 7.15
N GLU A 139 6.62 5.55 6.86
CA GLU A 139 7.43 4.35 7.05
C GLU A 139 7.07 3.28 6.01
N VAL A 140 8.01 2.37 5.76
CA VAL A 140 7.68 1.07 5.19
C VAL A 140 7.25 0.14 6.33
N TYR A 141 6.16 -0.60 6.14
CA TYR A 141 5.58 -1.48 7.14
C TYR A 141 5.50 -2.91 6.61
N LEU A 142 6.33 -3.78 7.19
CA LEU A 142 6.59 -5.13 6.72
C LEU A 142 5.89 -6.18 7.56
N TYR A 143 5.10 -7.05 6.92
CA TYR A 143 4.77 -8.36 7.44
C TYR A 143 5.60 -9.40 6.70
N PHE A 144 6.71 -9.77 7.32
CA PHE A 144 7.68 -10.76 6.85
C PHE A 144 7.93 -11.79 7.97
N PRO A 145 8.53 -12.95 7.67
CA PRO A 145 9.11 -13.83 8.69
C PRO A 145 9.98 -13.01 9.65
N GLN A 146 9.92 -13.28 10.95
CA GLN A 146 10.59 -12.45 11.96
C GLN A 146 12.09 -12.72 12.07
N ASP A 147 12.56 -13.85 11.56
CA ASP A 147 13.98 -14.24 11.51
C ASP A 147 14.76 -13.47 10.42
N GLN A 148 14.40 -12.20 10.20
CA GLN A 148 15.19 -11.28 9.39
C GLN A 148 16.58 -11.08 10.02
N PRO A 149 17.62 -10.77 9.23
CA PRO A 149 18.91 -10.39 9.78
C PRO A 149 18.81 -9.19 10.72
N GLU A 150 19.55 -9.24 11.84
CA GLU A 150 19.54 -8.21 12.88
C GLU A 150 19.88 -6.81 12.35
N ASP A 151 20.72 -6.74 11.31
CA ASP A 151 21.07 -5.53 10.56
C ASP A 151 19.86 -4.69 10.12
N ILE A 152 18.67 -5.30 9.98
CA ILE A 152 17.44 -4.57 9.63
C ILE A 152 17.13 -3.46 10.63
N LEU A 153 17.48 -3.65 11.91
CA LEU A 153 17.32 -2.65 12.97
C LEU A 153 18.15 -1.39 12.74
N GLY A 154 19.22 -1.50 11.96
CA GLY A 154 20.12 -0.40 11.61
C GLY A 154 19.57 0.53 10.52
N VAL A 155 18.44 0.21 9.89
CA VAL A 155 17.86 1.06 8.84
C VAL A 155 17.35 2.38 9.45
N PRO A 156 17.92 3.53 9.07
CA PRO A 156 17.61 4.82 9.67
C PRO A 156 16.27 5.37 9.16
N PRO A 157 15.71 6.39 9.84
CA PRO A 157 16.16 6.94 11.12
C PRO A 157 15.68 6.11 12.32
N LYS A 158 14.69 5.25 12.12
CA LYS A 158 14.15 4.40 13.19
C LYS A 158 13.50 3.15 12.60
N THR A 159 14.02 1.98 12.99
CA THR A 159 13.37 0.70 12.72
C THR A 159 12.87 0.09 14.02
N ILE A 160 11.63 -0.42 14.00
CA ILE A 160 10.96 -1.01 15.16
C ILE A 160 10.42 -2.37 14.76
N VAL A 161 10.92 -3.42 15.40
CA VAL A 161 10.37 -4.77 15.29
C VAL A 161 9.39 -4.96 16.42
N ASP A 162 8.14 -5.26 16.08
CA ASP A 162 7.09 -5.59 17.04
C ASP A 162 6.78 -7.08 16.94
N PRO A 163 6.90 -7.86 18.03
CA PRO A 163 6.67 -9.30 18.00
C PRO A 163 5.20 -9.68 17.76
N SER A 164 4.24 -8.77 17.96
CA SER A 164 2.81 -9.03 17.72
C SER A 164 2.36 -8.59 16.32
N TYR A 165 3.09 -7.65 15.71
CA TYR A 165 2.70 -7.01 14.45
C TYR A 165 3.81 -7.07 13.39
N GLY A 166 3.81 -6.10 12.46
CA GLY A 166 4.86 -5.94 11.45
C GLY A 166 6.04 -5.09 11.91
N ILE A 167 7.09 -5.08 11.09
CA ILE A 167 8.30 -4.28 11.26
C ILE A 167 8.06 -2.89 10.65
N SER A 168 8.19 -1.83 11.46
CA SER A 168 8.27 -0.45 10.96
C SER A 168 9.70 -0.17 10.53
N LEU A 169 9.95 -0.04 9.24
CA LEU A 169 11.26 0.20 8.65
C LEU A 169 11.39 1.68 8.25
N GLY A 170 12.43 2.34 8.76
CA GLY A 170 12.74 3.73 8.44
C GLY A 170 11.66 4.75 8.77
N ARG A 171 10.98 4.61 9.92
CA ARG A 171 9.92 5.54 10.35
C ARG A 171 10.46 6.97 10.50
N GLY A 172 9.89 7.89 9.73
CA GLY A 172 10.30 9.30 9.71
C GLY A 172 11.43 9.59 8.72
N ALA A 173 11.79 8.64 7.84
CA ALA A 173 12.71 8.91 6.72
C ALA A 173 12.15 9.95 5.73
N PHE A 174 10.82 10.16 5.74
CA PHE A 174 10.11 11.19 5.00
C PHE A 174 8.83 11.58 5.75
N THR A 175 8.22 12.68 5.33
CA THR A 175 6.96 13.20 5.89
C THR A 175 5.99 13.51 4.76
N PHE A 176 4.78 12.97 4.87
CA PHE A 176 3.67 13.34 4.01
C PHE A 176 3.19 14.76 4.35
N ALA A 177 2.94 15.56 3.33
CA ALA A 177 2.35 16.88 3.50
C ALA A 177 0.85 16.82 3.22
N ARG A 178 0.08 17.59 3.99
CA ARG A 178 -1.33 17.86 3.69
C ARG A 178 -1.43 18.64 2.39
N GLY A 179 -2.47 18.37 1.60
CA GLY A 179 -2.77 19.16 0.42
C GLY A 179 -1.81 19.02 -0.76
N ARG A 180 -0.70 18.30 -0.61
CA ARG A 180 0.32 18.11 -1.65
C ARG A 180 0.33 16.68 -2.13
N TRP A 181 0.54 16.49 -3.43
CA TRP A 181 0.83 15.18 -3.99
C TRP A 181 2.24 14.75 -3.59
N THR A 182 2.35 13.54 -3.06
CA THR A 182 3.62 12.85 -2.78
C THR A 182 3.75 11.68 -3.74
N SER A 183 4.86 11.64 -4.48
CA SER A 183 5.16 10.54 -5.40
C SER A 183 5.85 9.41 -4.64
N ILE A 184 5.36 8.18 -4.80
CA ILE A 184 5.85 6.97 -4.15
C ILE A 184 6.34 5.98 -5.21
N SER A 185 7.51 5.38 -4.98
CA SER A 185 7.99 4.20 -5.71
C SER A 185 8.54 3.18 -4.72
N LEU A 186 7.79 2.10 -4.50
CA LEU A 186 8.18 0.99 -3.64
C LEU A 186 8.61 -0.19 -4.49
N ARG A 187 9.86 -0.62 -4.32
CA ARG A 187 10.46 -1.74 -5.05
C ARG A 187 10.83 -2.87 -4.10
N VAL A 188 10.42 -4.08 -4.46
CA VAL A 188 10.77 -5.32 -3.76
C VAL A 188 11.46 -6.26 -4.75
N THR A 189 12.61 -6.80 -4.36
CA THR A 189 13.27 -7.92 -5.04
C THR A 189 13.19 -9.14 -4.15
N THR A 190 12.61 -10.24 -4.63
CA THR A 190 12.54 -11.50 -3.87
C THR A 190 13.93 -12.04 -3.55
N SER A 191 14.06 -12.80 -2.46
CA SER A 191 15.29 -13.53 -2.16
C SER A 191 15.47 -14.74 -3.09
N SER A 192 16.68 -15.26 -3.16
CA SER A 192 16.98 -16.51 -3.87
C SER A 192 16.17 -17.68 -3.30
N VAL A 193 15.77 -18.60 -4.17
CA VAL A 193 15.15 -19.88 -3.77
C VAL A 193 16.08 -20.60 -2.78
N GLY A 194 15.51 -21.12 -1.70
CA GLY A 194 16.28 -21.78 -0.63
C GLY A 194 16.51 -20.92 0.62
N GLY A 195 15.90 -19.73 0.70
CA GLY A 195 15.81 -18.96 1.95
C GLY A 195 17.03 -18.10 2.28
N ALA A 196 17.83 -17.74 1.28
CA ALA A 196 18.93 -16.80 1.46
C ALA A 196 18.43 -15.41 1.90
N ALA A 197 19.24 -14.70 2.69
CA ALA A 197 18.95 -13.33 3.11
C ALA A 197 19.54 -12.33 2.09
N ASP A 198 19.03 -12.35 0.86
CA ASP A 198 19.55 -11.56 -0.26
C ASP A 198 18.43 -10.84 -1.05
N GLY A 199 17.21 -10.84 -0.52
CA GLY A 199 16.10 -10.06 -1.04
C GLY A 199 16.23 -8.59 -0.68
N LYS A 200 15.57 -7.72 -1.45
CA LYS A 200 15.77 -6.27 -1.35
C LYS A 200 14.45 -5.53 -1.23
N ILE A 201 14.48 -4.41 -0.52
CA ILE A 201 13.42 -3.41 -0.52
C ILE A 201 14.03 -2.03 -0.67
N ARG A 202 13.40 -1.20 -1.49
CA ARG A 202 13.79 0.20 -1.71
C ARG A 202 12.52 1.04 -1.81
N LEU A 203 12.55 2.18 -1.15
CA LEU A 203 11.53 3.22 -1.27
C LEU A 203 12.19 4.48 -1.82
N ASP A 204 11.57 5.05 -2.84
CA ASP A 204 11.85 6.40 -3.32
C ASP A 204 10.60 7.26 -3.07
N VAL A 205 10.80 8.51 -2.63
CA VAL A 205 9.71 9.48 -2.41
C VAL A 205 10.06 10.83 -3.02
N ASP A 206 9.11 11.44 -3.73
CA ASP A 206 9.28 12.73 -4.40
C ASP A 206 10.56 12.80 -5.28
N GLY A 207 10.90 11.67 -5.92
CA GLY A 207 12.10 11.53 -6.77
C GLY A 207 13.41 11.35 -6.01
N GLN A 208 13.41 11.38 -4.67
CA GLN A 208 14.58 11.06 -3.86
C GLN A 208 14.72 9.53 -3.74
N HIS A 209 15.87 9.01 -4.17
CA HIS A 209 16.09 7.57 -4.24
C HIS A 209 16.59 6.96 -2.93
N ASN A 210 16.16 5.74 -2.64
CA ASN A 210 16.62 4.89 -1.53
C ASN A 210 16.50 5.55 -0.15
N ILE A 211 15.47 6.36 0.10
CA ILE A 211 15.25 6.98 1.41
C ILE A 211 15.04 5.92 2.52
N VAL A 212 14.51 4.76 2.13
CA VAL A 212 14.50 3.53 2.93
C VAL A 212 15.01 2.41 2.03
N ALA A 213 16.05 1.70 2.46
CA ALA A 213 16.62 0.59 1.72
C ALA A 213 17.15 -0.49 2.67
N PHE A 214 16.94 -1.75 2.29
CA PHE A 214 17.54 -2.91 2.94
C PHE A 214 17.68 -4.04 1.92
N ASP A 215 18.81 -4.73 1.90
CA ASP A 215 19.17 -5.69 0.84
C ASP A 215 19.49 -7.10 1.34
N LYS A 216 19.10 -7.38 2.59
CA LYS A 216 19.26 -8.69 3.23
C LYS A 216 17.92 -9.28 3.71
N LEU A 217 16.82 -9.01 3.02
CA LEU A 217 15.52 -9.58 3.37
C LEU A 217 15.49 -11.09 3.09
N ARG A 218 14.94 -11.85 4.04
CA ARG A 218 14.51 -13.25 3.83
C ARG A 218 13.04 -13.28 3.46
N PHE A 219 12.72 -13.88 2.31
CA PHE A 219 11.33 -14.08 1.89
C PHE A 219 10.83 -15.48 2.27
N PRO A 220 9.52 -15.63 2.52
CA PRO A 220 8.91 -16.95 2.66
C PRO A 220 9.16 -17.79 1.41
N ARG A 221 9.35 -19.10 1.61
CA ARG A 221 9.65 -20.03 0.50
C ARG A 221 8.59 -20.00 -0.59
N ALA A 222 7.31 -19.97 -0.22
CA ALA A 222 6.19 -19.87 -1.14
C ALA A 222 6.34 -18.69 -2.11
N CYS A 223 6.83 -17.54 -1.63
CA CYS A 223 7.03 -16.35 -2.45
C CYS A 223 8.24 -16.47 -3.40
N THR A 224 9.26 -17.25 -3.03
CA THR A 224 10.42 -17.49 -3.88
C THR A 224 10.18 -18.57 -4.93
N GLU A 225 9.28 -19.52 -4.67
CA GLU A 225 8.91 -20.59 -5.60
C GLU A 225 7.77 -20.18 -6.53
N GLU A 226 6.84 -19.34 -6.08
CA GLU A 226 5.75 -18.84 -6.91
C GLU A 226 6.11 -17.52 -7.59
N GLY A 227 7.09 -16.76 -7.08
CA GLY A 227 7.61 -15.53 -7.70
C GLY A 227 6.60 -14.39 -7.86
N GLU A 228 5.35 -14.57 -7.44
CA GLU A 228 4.26 -13.63 -7.67
C GLU A 228 4.26 -12.53 -6.60
N VAL A 229 4.44 -11.29 -7.06
CA VAL A 229 4.31 -10.08 -6.24
C VAL A 229 3.27 -9.16 -6.88
N GLY A 230 2.23 -8.84 -6.13
CA GLY A 230 1.10 -8.03 -6.59
C GLY A 230 0.89 -6.75 -5.78
N LEU A 231 -0.12 -5.98 -6.17
CA LEU A 231 -0.61 -4.82 -5.43
C LEU A 231 -1.48 -5.27 -4.26
N PHE A 232 -1.14 -4.82 -3.06
CA PHE A 232 -2.02 -4.80 -1.91
C PHE A 232 -2.46 -3.37 -1.67
N PHE A 233 -3.62 -3.00 -2.23
CA PHE A 233 -4.24 -1.74 -1.90
C PHE A 233 -4.95 -1.88 -0.55
N SER A 234 -4.39 -1.25 0.48
CA SER A 234 -4.93 -1.30 1.84
C SER A 234 -4.73 0.03 2.50
N THR A 235 -5.82 0.71 2.78
CA THR A 235 -5.77 2.01 3.43
C THR A 235 -6.90 2.14 4.42
N PHE A 236 -6.55 2.52 5.65
CA PHE A 236 -7.44 2.70 6.80
C PHE A 236 -6.67 3.31 7.97
N PHE A 237 -7.37 4.01 8.87
CA PHE A 237 -6.83 4.44 10.16
C PHE A 237 -6.57 3.21 11.03
N GLY A 238 -5.31 3.03 11.43
CA GLY A 238 -4.78 1.69 11.63
C GLY A 238 -4.15 1.47 12.99
N GLY A 239 -4.94 0.92 13.90
CA GLY A 239 -4.52 0.19 15.08
C GLY A 239 -5.65 -0.74 15.51
N HIS A 240 -5.67 -1.17 16.76
CA HIS A 240 -6.68 -2.12 17.25
C HIS A 240 -7.76 -1.48 18.13
N ASP A 241 -7.69 -0.17 18.40
CA ASP A 241 -8.57 0.52 19.34
C ASP A 241 -9.02 1.92 18.83
N ALA A 242 -9.99 2.52 19.53
CA ALA A 242 -10.63 3.79 19.13
C ALA A 242 -9.68 5.00 19.14
N SER A 243 -8.54 4.96 19.82
CA SER A 243 -7.56 6.07 19.82
C SER A 243 -6.81 6.24 18.50
N TRP A 244 -7.06 5.36 17.53
CA TRP A 244 -6.59 5.48 16.15
C TRP A 244 -7.59 6.16 15.23
N ALA A 245 -8.82 6.36 15.70
CA ALA A 245 -9.90 6.89 14.89
C ALA A 245 -9.77 8.42 14.71
N PRO A 246 -10.11 8.94 13.53
CA PRO A 246 -10.17 10.38 13.33
C PRO A 246 -11.41 10.99 13.94
N SER A 247 -11.32 12.27 14.30
CA SER A 247 -12.42 13.02 14.93
C SER A 247 -13.48 13.53 13.96
N HIS A 248 -13.19 13.54 12.66
CA HIS A 248 -14.06 14.01 11.59
C HIS A 248 -13.84 13.18 10.32
N ASP A 249 -14.78 13.30 9.37
CA ASP A 249 -14.66 12.69 8.06
C ASP A 249 -13.50 13.32 7.29
N GLN A 250 -12.66 12.49 6.68
CA GLN A 250 -11.53 12.96 5.89
C GLN A 250 -11.20 12.01 4.75
N GLU A 251 -10.31 12.42 3.85
CA GLU A 251 -10.07 11.73 2.59
C GLU A 251 -8.60 11.68 2.19
N ILE A 252 -8.25 10.59 1.50
CA ILE A 252 -6.97 10.42 0.82
C ILE A 252 -7.25 10.16 -0.65
N HIS A 253 -6.50 10.85 -1.49
CA HIS A 253 -6.57 10.77 -2.93
C HIS A 253 -5.37 10.01 -3.48
N PHE A 254 -5.61 9.16 -4.46
CA PHE A 254 -4.57 8.39 -5.13
C PHE A 254 -4.70 8.51 -6.65
N ARG A 255 -3.57 8.56 -7.36
CA ARG A 255 -3.54 8.55 -8.83
C ARG A 255 -2.24 7.94 -9.36
N ARG A 256 -2.18 7.76 -10.68
CA ARG A 256 -0.98 7.33 -11.42
C ARG A 256 -0.37 6.03 -10.89
N PHE A 257 -1.24 5.07 -10.56
CA PHE A 257 -0.79 3.72 -10.22
C PHE A 257 -0.09 3.07 -11.41
N ALA A 258 1.09 2.55 -11.18
CA ALA A 258 1.77 1.68 -12.11
C ALA A 258 2.45 0.54 -11.33
N LEU A 259 2.42 -0.65 -11.93
CA LEU A 259 3.04 -1.85 -11.38
C LEU A 259 3.88 -2.49 -12.48
N PHE A 260 5.15 -2.70 -12.19
CA PHE A 260 6.11 -3.30 -13.13
C PHE A 260 6.81 -4.46 -12.45
N SER A 261 7.09 -5.51 -13.20
CA SER A 261 7.96 -6.60 -12.73
C SER A 261 8.98 -6.96 -13.79
N SER A 262 10.19 -7.31 -13.34
CA SER A 262 11.24 -7.85 -14.18
C SER A 262 11.95 -9.00 -13.45
N CYS A 263 12.54 -9.92 -14.20
CA CYS A 263 13.59 -10.76 -13.66
C CYS A 263 14.72 -9.86 -13.12
N ALA A 264 15.30 -10.26 -12.00
CA ALA A 264 16.51 -9.67 -11.47
C ALA A 264 17.69 -10.60 -11.81
N ASP A 265 18.82 -9.99 -12.17
CA ASP A 265 20.08 -10.69 -12.39
C ASP A 265 20.61 -11.34 -11.10
#